data_AF-A0A9D6RKV5-F1
#
_entry.id   AF-A0A9D6RKV5-F1
#
_cell.length_a   1.000
_cell.length_b   1.000
_cell.length_c   1.000
_cell.angle_alpha   90.00
_cell.angle_beta   90.00
_cell.angle_gamma   90.00
#
_symmetry.space_group_name_H-M   'P 1'
#
loop_
_entity.id
_entity.type
_entity.pdbx_description
1 polymer ?
#
loop_
_entity_poly.entity_id
_entity_poly.type
_entity_poly.pdbx_seq_one_letter_code
_entity_poly.pdbx_strand_id
1 'polypeptide(L)'
;MRGRILFNGNIRAESDFVFAARDRLLSSRHQDPDVREKLQVLLVTAGWMEKEHEEEHLKKALREIGIPSRMENGFERNIQNLSAYHAYLEFGRREPELATMWKAREELIEAARALYLEKNGFYAALLRRSLEGTQQRFGRVQLARVMTDVTRKFPHAPSHFDGDRLLEYFVGQDIRDTIACLIDNDDRMIELLHELDEHFVSGTGLHFHSTWLELHRDLVGRILSANSIFIFGGHLGMLLRCLNFFRLRDALLEALRRGASFYTVSAGSLLLCERIIIYNDFATEFAPRREFQLFDRGFGLVRHLQLFPHCMDRIQTDDPDNLAYLAVRFQNRTCVGLNEDSFLLMEADPELRFTSVGSRDGVYVFDPSGAKIRYDRGQTIR
;
A
#
# COMPACT_ATOMS: atom_id res chain seq x y z
N MET A 1 2.23 7.00 -18.73
CA MET A 1 1.79 8.04 -17.75
C MET A 1 2.94 9.02 -17.59
N ARG A 2 2.72 10.34 -17.53
CA ARG A 2 3.83 11.31 -17.47
C ARG A 2 4.38 11.55 -16.06
N GLY A 3 3.56 11.31 -15.05
CA GLY A 3 3.92 11.50 -13.66
C GLY A 3 4.90 10.44 -13.16
N ARG A 4 5.42 10.69 -11.97
CA ARG A 4 6.34 9.80 -11.26
C ARG A 4 5.87 9.63 -9.83
N ILE A 5 6.26 8.52 -9.20
CA ILE A 5 5.97 8.27 -7.79
C ILE A 5 7.28 7.95 -7.09
N LEU A 6 7.58 8.67 -6.01
CA LEU A 6 8.69 8.39 -5.13
C LEU A 6 8.14 7.78 -3.84
N PHE A 7 8.36 6.48 -3.66
CA PHE A 7 7.99 5.74 -2.46
C PHE A 7 9.12 5.77 -1.45
N ASN A 8 8.76 5.89 -0.19
CA ASN A 8 9.66 5.75 0.93
C ASN A 8 9.07 4.80 2.00
N GLY A 9 9.95 4.01 2.63
CA GLY A 9 9.58 3.07 3.69
C GLY A 9 9.34 3.74 5.02
N ASN A 10 10.25 4.63 5.42
CA ASN A 10 10.10 5.52 6.56
C ASN A 10 11.03 6.74 6.43
N ILE A 11 10.64 7.84 7.06
CA ILE A 11 11.49 9.01 7.24
C ILE A 11 11.52 9.40 8.71
N ARG A 12 12.68 9.86 9.17
CA ARG A 12 12.88 10.32 10.54
C ARG A 12 12.16 11.63 10.83
N ALA A 13 12.22 12.55 9.88
CA ALA A 13 11.46 13.80 9.89
C ALA A 13 10.83 14.02 8.51
N GLU A 14 9.60 14.51 8.50
CA GLU A 14 8.83 14.73 7.27
C GLU A 14 9.51 15.74 6.33
N SER A 15 10.23 16.71 6.90
CA SER A 15 11.04 17.68 6.16
C SER A 15 12.22 17.06 5.41
N ASP A 16 12.80 15.97 5.91
CA ASP A 16 13.95 15.32 5.25
C ASP A 16 13.57 14.80 3.88
N PHE A 17 12.31 14.37 3.72
CA PHE A 17 11.80 13.94 2.43
C PHE A 17 11.71 15.10 1.42
N VAL A 18 11.32 16.29 1.87
CA VAL A 18 11.29 17.50 1.04
C VAL A 18 12.68 17.82 0.51
N PHE A 19 13.69 17.79 1.38
CA PHE A 19 15.08 18.05 0.99
C PHE A 19 15.63 16.96 0.04
N ALA A 20 15.35 15.69 0.31
CA ALA A 20 15.76 14.57 -0.55
C ALA A 20 15.10 14.64 -1.94
N ALA A 21 13.89 15.20 -2.02
CA ALA A 21 13.12 15.36 -3.24
C ALA A 21 13.35 16.71 -3.95
N ARG A 22 14.23 17.60 -3.45
CA ARG A 22 14.39 18.99 -3.93
C ARG A 22 14.42 19.14 -5.45
N ASP A 23 15.38 18.51 -6.12
CA ASP A 23 15.56 18.67 -7.57
C ASP A 23 14.33 18.21 -8.34
N ARG A 24 13.63 17.20 -7.80
CA ARG A 24 12.38 16.70 -8.36
C ARG A 24 11.26 17.71 -8.14
N LEU A 25 11.07 18.22 -6.95
CA LEU A 25 10.03 19.20 -6.63
C LEU A 25 10.12 20.49 -7.46
N LEU A 26 11.35 20.94 -7.74
CA LEU A 26 11.61 22.13 -8.58
C LEU A 26 11.51 21.84 -10.09
N SER A 27 11.39 20.56 -10.48
CA SER A 27 11.23 20.12 -11.87
C SER A 27 9.80 19.61 -12.12
N SER A 28 9.10 20.22 -13.08
CA SER A 28 7.77 19.76 -13.47
C SER A 28 7.78 18.96 -14.76
N ARG A 29 7.04 17.85 -14.78
CA ARG A 29 6.68 17.09 -16.00
C ARG A 29 5.19 17.27 -16.36
N HIS A 30 4.51 18.19 -15.70
CA HIS A 30 3.08 18.38 -15.89
C HIS A 30 2.79 18.84 -17.34
N GLN A 31 1.74 18.29 -17.95
CA GLN A 31 1.41 18.58 -19.34
C GLN A 31 0.87 20.01 -19.52
N ASP A 32 0.13 20.50 -18.52
CA ASP A 32 -0.43 21.85 -18.47
C ASP A 32 0.66 22.87 -18.06
N PRO A 33 1.01 23.84 -18.93
CA PRO A 33 1.99 24.88 -18.64
C PRO A 33 1.69 25.68 -17.37
N ASP A 34 0.42 26.01 -17.12
CA ASP A 34 0.04 26.86 -15.99
C ASP A 34 0.31 26.16 -14.65
N VAL A 35 0.10 24.84 -14.60
CA VAL A 35 0.42 24.01 -13.44
C VAL A 35 1.94 23.86 -13.28
N ARG A 36 2.68 23.72 -14.40
CA ARG A 36 4.15 23.66 -14.36
C ARG A 36 4.76 24.91 -13.74
N GLU A 37 4.30 26.08 -14.15
CA GLU A 37 4.85 27.37 -13.71
C GLU A 37 4.56 27.65 -12.23
N LYS A 38 3.38 27.25 -11.75
CA LYS A 38 3.00 27.45 -10.35
C LYS A 38 3.80 26.58 -9.39
N LEU A 39 4.21 25.38 -9.81
CA LEU A 39 4.85 24.39 -8.94
C LEU A 39 4.03 24.09 -7.68
N GLN A 40 2.70 24.13 -7.79
CA GLN A 40 1.81 23.95 -6.66
C GLN A 40 2.02 22.58 -6.00
N VAL A 41 2.12 22.58 -4.67
CA VAL A 41 2.28 21.40 -3.84
C VAL A 41 1.02 21.16 -3.04
N LEU A 42 0.52 19.94 -3.09
CA LEU A 42 -0.61 19.47 -2.30
C LEU A 42 -0.12 18.49 -1.24
N LEU A 43 -0.49 18.74 0.01
CA LEU A 43 -0.22 17.86 1.14
C LEU A 43 -1.49 17.07 1.46
N VAL A 44 -1.36 15.74 1.54
CA VAL A 44 -2.42 14.83 1.98
C VAL A 44 -2.00 14.27 3.33
N THR A 45 -2.55 14.84 4.41
CA THR A 45 -2.24 14.51 5.80
C THR A 45 -3.47 14.06 6.59
N ALA A 46 -4.52 13.58 5.92
CA ALA A 46 -5.75 13.09 6.58
C ALA A 46 -5.50 11.98 7.62
N GLY A 47 -4.38 11.24 7.49
CA GLY A 47 -3.92 10.29 8.50
C GLY A 47 -3.49 10.92 9.84
N TRP A 48 -3.28 12.24 9.89
CA TRP A 48 -2.97 13.00 11.11
C TRP A 48 -4.24 13.45 11.85
N MET A 49 -5.43 13.21 11.28
CA MET A 49 -6.72 13.43 11.91
C MET A 49 -6.90 14.88 12.38
N GLU A 50 -7.17 15.11 13.67
CA GLU A 50 -7.32 16.47 14.24
C GLU A 50 -6.07 17.34 14.02
N LYS A 51 -4.91 16.70 13.82
CA LYS A 51 -3.63 17.35 13.52
C LYS A 51 -3.35 17.49 12.02
N GLU A 52 -4.34 17.29 11.16
CA GLU A 52 -4.19 17.40 9.69
C GLU A 52 -3.50 18.72 9.30
N HIS A 53 -3.72 19.81 10.05
CA HIS A 53 -3.14 21.14 9.81
C HIS A 53 -1.79 21.42 10.51
N GLU A 54 -1.19 20.48 11.23
CA GLU A 54 0.12 20.62 11.88
C GLU A 54 1.30 20.50 10.87
N GLU A 55 1.13 21.00 9.64
CA GLU A 55 2.09 20.85 8.53
C GLU A 55 3.08 22.02 8.35
N GLU A 56 3.13 22.99 9.28
CA GLU A 56 3.91 24.21 9.06
C GLU A 56 5.40 23.95 8.85
N HIS A 57 5.93 22.90 9.50
CA HIS A 57 7.30 22.44 9.31
C HIS A 57 7.56 21.99 7.86
N LEU A 58 6.60 21.33 7.20
CA LEU A 58 6.66 20.96 5.79
C LEU A 58 6.57 22.18 4.87
N LYS A 59 5.63 23.08 5.15
CA LYS A 59 5.49 24.33 4.38
C LYS A 59 6.78 25.15 4.42
N LYS A 60 7.43 25.22 5.60
CA LYS A 60 8.73 25.86 5.78
C LYS A 60 9.80 25.20 4.93
N ALA A 61 9.96 23.88 5.01
CA ALA A 61 10.93 23.14 4.21
C ALA A 61 10.72 23.34 2.70
N LEU A 62 9.46 23.33 2.24
CA LEU A 62 9.12 23.56 0.83
C LEU A 62 9.51 24.96 0.36
N ARG A 63 9.29 25.99 1.19
CA ARG A 63 9.75 27.36 0.91
C ARG A 63 11.28 27.45 0.88
N GLU A 64 11.96 26.79 1.83
CA GLU A 64 13.43 26.77 1.92
C GLU A 64 14.09 26.16 0.69
N ILE A 65 13.48 25.13 0.07
CA ILE A 65 14.01 24.55 -1.17
C ILE A 65 13.70 25.38 -2.41
N GLY A 66 12.84 26.39 -2.31
CA GLY A 66 12.50 27.32 -3.39
C GLY A 66 11.11 27.17 -4.01
N ILE A 67 10.18 26.43 -3.39
CA ILE A 67 8.78 26.44 -3.84
C ILE A 67 8.19 27.83 -3.57
N PRO A 68 7.60 28.51 -4.58
CA PRO A 68 7.02 29.83 -4.39
C PRO A 68 5.91 29.80 -3.34
N SER A 69 5.89 30.79 -2.45
CA SER A 69 4.76 31.03 -1.54
C SER A 69 3.87 32.10 -2.16
N ARG A 70 2.56 31.83 -2.24
CA ARG A 70 1.57 32.79 -2.76
C ARG A 70 0.43 32.89 -1.77
N MET A 71 0.41 33.96 -1.02
CA MET A 71 -0.65 34.26 -0.07
C MET A 71 -1.79 35.01 -0.76
N GLU A 72 -3.02 34.52 -0.63
CA GLU A 72 -4.23 35.22 -1.06
C GLU A 72 -5.26 35.19 0.06
N ASN A 73 -5.77 36.37 0.45
CA ASN A 73 -6.73 36.51 1.55
C ASN A 73 -6.27 35.84 2.86
N GLY A 74 -4.96 35.83 3.12
CA GLY A 74 -4.38 35.19 4.31
C GLY A 74 -4.15 33.68 4.19
N PHE A 75 -4.44 33.07 3.04
CA PHE A 75 -4.24 31.64 2.82
C PHE A 75 -3.12 31.38 1.81
N GLU A 76 -2.29 30.38 2.11
CA GLU A 76 -1.28 29.88 1.18
C GLU A 76 -1.97 29.13 0.03
N ARG A 77 -1.73 29.59 -1.20
CA ARG A 77 -2.32 29.03 -2.43
C ARG A 77 -1.39 28.07 -3.13
N ASN A 78 -0.09 28.16 -2.94
CA ASN A 78 0.84 27.31 -3.68
C ASN A 78 1.24 26.05 -2.91
N ILE A 79 1.17 26.08 -1.58
CA ILE A 79 1.38 24.91 -0.71
C ILE A 79 0.10 24.67 0.08
N GLN A 80 -0.77 23.82 -0.47
CA GLN A 80 -2.10 23.56 0.05
C GLN A 80 -2.18 22.24 0.80
N ASN A 81 -3.07 22.16 1.78
CA ASN A 81 -3.53 20.88 2.31
C ASN A 81 -4.83 20.46 1.61
N LEU A 82 -4.96 19.18 1.31
CA LEU A 82 -6.19 18.60 0.80
C LEU A 82 -7.34 18.75 1.81
N SER A 83 -7.03 18.69 3.11
CA SER A 83 -7.98 18.81 4.22
C SER A 83 -9.12 17.80 4.16
N ALA A 84 -8.83 16.57 3.72
CA ALA A 84 -9.84 15.54 3.47
C ALA A 84 -10.48 15.04 4.77
N TYR A 85 -9.75 15.02 5.89
CA TYR A 85 -10.32 14.69 7.20
C TYR A 85 -11.31 15.77 7.65
N HIS A 86 -10.94 17.05 7.54
CA HIS A 86 -11.84 18.14 7.88
C HIS A 86 -13.07 18.22 6.96
N ALA A 87 -12.92 17.97 5.67
CA ALA A 87 -14.04 17.87 4.73
C ALA A 87 -14.98 16.71 5.11
N TYR A 88 -14.43 15.57 5.53
CA TYR A 88 -15.21 14.43 6.01
C TYR A 88 -16.00 14.78 7.29
N LEU A 89 -15.38 15.47 8.25
CA LEU A 89 -16.07 15.95 9.46
C LEU A 89 -17.15 17.00 9.13
N GLU A 90 -16.87 17.89 8.18
CA GLU A 90 -17.84 18.89 7.74
C GLU A 90 -19.07 18.24 7.12
N PHE A 91 -18.88 17.26 6.23
CA PHE A 91 -19.96 16.46 5.70
C PHE A 91 -20.78 15.84 6.84
N GLY A 92 -20.11 15.22 7.82
CA GLY A 92 -20.78 14.59 8.96
C GLY A 92 -21.64 15.54 9.79
N ARG A 93 -21.24 16.81 9.92
CA ARG A 93 -22.05 17.84 10.61
C ARG A 93 -23.24 18.30 9.78
N ARG A 94 -23.10 18.38 8.45
CA ARG A 94 -24.14 18.87 7.53
C ARG A 94 -25.17 17.79 7.17
N GLU A 95 -24.76 16.54 7.14
CA GLU A 95 -25.56 15.38 6.69
C GLU A 95 -25.53 14.24 7.75
N PRO A 96 -26.04 14.46 8.97
CA PRO A 96 -25.84 13.55 10.11
C PRO A 96 -26.47 12.16 9.91
N GLU A 97 -27.59 12.07 9.19
CA GLU A 97 -28.26 10.80 8.90
C GLU A 97 -27.39 9.93 7.99
N LEU A 98 -26.87 10.49 6.89
CA LEU A 98 -25.95 9.79 5.99
C LEU A 98 -24.63 9.44 6.67
N ALA A 99 -24.12 10.31 7.54
CA ALA A 99 -22.92 10.02 8.33
C ALA A 99 -23.13 8.81 9.25
N THR A 100 -24.32 8.67 9.83
CA THR A 100 -24.69 7.51 10.64
C THR A 100 -24.76 6.24 9.80
N MET A 101 -25.36 6.31 8.61
CA MET A 101 -25.38 5.17 7.67
C MET A 101 -23.98 4.77 7.22
N TRP A 102 -23.11 5.74 6.90
CA TRP A 102 -21.72 5.50 6.55
C TRP A 102 -20.97 4.79 7.69
N LYS A 103 -21.17 5.25 8.94
CA LYS A 103 -20.58 4.60 10.11
C LYS A 103 -21.04 3.14 10.27
N ALA A 104 -22.33 2.87 10.09
CA ALA A 104 -22.86 1.50 10.14
C ALA A 104 -22.25 0.59 9.05
N ARG A 105 -22.02 1.13 7.84
CA ARG A 105 -21.31 0.43 6.76
C ARG A 105 -19.86 0.10 7.16
N GLU A 106 -19.19 1.01 7.84
CA GLU A 106 -17.81 0.82 8.31
C GLU A 106 -17.74 -0.23 9.43
N GLU A 107 -18.72 -0.26 10.34
CA GLU A 107 -18.83 -1.31 11.35
C GLU A 107 -19.02 -2.70 10.71
N LEU A 108 -19.75 -2.79 9.60
CA LEU A 108 -19.91 -4.03 8.84
C LEU A 108 -18.61 -4.49 8.16
N ILE A 109 -17.81 -3.56 7.64
CA ILE A 109 -16.46 -3.88 7.13
C ILE A 109 -15.57 -4.43 8.23
N GLU A 110 -15.56 -3.80 9.40
CA GLU A 110 -14.74 -4.28 10.52
C GLU A 110 -15.17 -5.69 10.96
N ALA A 111 -16.48 -5.98 10.98
CA ALA A 111 -17.00 -7.31 11.25
C ALA A 111 -16.57 -8.34 10.19
N ALA A 112 -16.67 -8.00 8.91
CA ALA A 112 -16.22 -8.85 7.81
C ALA A 112 -14.70 -9.11 7.90
N ARG A 113 -13.92 -8.07 8.22
CA ARG A 113 -12.48 -8.18 8.43
C ARG A 113 -12.16 -9.09 9.61
N ALA A 114 -12.87 -8.99 10.72
CA ALA A 114 -12.67 -9.87 11.87
C ALA A 114 -12.84 -11.36 11.51
N LEU A 115 -13.87 -11.70 10.74
CA LEU A 115 -14.09 -13.07 10.24
C LEU A 115 -12.98 -13.53 9.28
N TYR A 116 -12.56 -12.64 8.37
CA TYR A 116 -11.43 -12.89 7.49
C TYR A 116 -10.14 -13.16 8.28
N LEU A 117 -9.88 -12.37 9.33
CA LEU A 117 -8.70 -12.49 10.18
C LEU A 117 -8.67 -13.82 10.93
N GLU A 118 -9.81 -14.24 11.49
CA GLU A 118 -9.94 -15.54 12.16
C GLU A 118 -9.64 -16.69 11.19
N LYS A 119 -10.28 -16.68 10.03
CA LYS A 119 -10.11 -17.71 9.00
C LYS A 119 -8.67 -17.78 8.50
N ASN A 120 -8.06 -16.65 8.15
CA ASN A 120 -6.69 -16.62 7.66
C ASN A 120 -5.67 -16.93 8.76
N GLY A 121 -5.95 -16.56 10.01
CA GLY A 121 -5.15 -16.98 11.16
C GLY A 121 -5.08 -18.50 11.29
N PHE A 122 -6.20 -19.19 11.10
CA PHE A 122 -6.24 -20.65 11.07
C PHE A 122 -5.37 -21.25 9.96
N TYR A 123 -5.55 -20.82 8.71
CA TYR A 123 -4.78 -21.36 7.58
C TYR A 123 -3.28 -21.04 7.66
N ALA A 124 -2.91 -19.84 8.13
CA ALA A 124 -1.50 -19.50 8.34
C ALA A 124 -0.85 -20.36 9.43
N ALA A 125 -1.57 -20.63 10.53
CA ALA A 125 -1.10 -21.52 11.58
C ALA A 125 -1.00 -22.99 11.11
N LEU A 126 -1.95 -23.44 10.28
CA LEU A 126 -1.91 -24.77 9.65
C LEU A 126 -0.70 -24.89 8.73
N LEU A 127 -0.48 -23.90 7.84
CA LEU A 127 0.66 -23.86 6.93
C LEU A 127 1.99 -23.99 7.67
N ARG A 128 2.22 -23.18 8.70
CA ARG A 128 3.46 -23.21 9.50
C ARG A 128 3.68 -24.59 10.13
N ARG A 129 2.63 -25.16 10.71
CA ARG A 129 2.68 -26.49 11.34
C ARG A 129 2.97 -27.60 10.33
N SER A 130 2.32 -27.56 9.16
CA SER A 130 2.55 -28.54 8.09
C SER A 130 3.98 -28.45 7.56
N LEU A 131 4.52 -27.24 7.39
CA LEU A 131 5.90 -27.03 6.98
C LEU A 131 6.91 -27.52 8.04
N GLU A 132 6.73 -27.14 9.30
CA GLU A 132 7.58 -27.60 10.42
C GLU A 132 7.55 -29.13 10.54
N GLY A 133 6.37 -29.75 10.46
CA GLY A 133 6.23 -31.21 10.49
C GLY A 133 6.93 -31.91 9.33
N THR A 134 6.84 -31.32 8.13
CA THR A 134 7.59 -31.79 6.94
C THR A 134 9.09 -31.72 7.18
N GLN A 135 9.57 -30.60 7.73
CA GLN A 135 10.99 -30.39 8.01
C GLN A 135 11.55 -31.36 9.05
N GLN A 136 10.76 -31.67 10.08
CA GLN A 136 11.14 -32.64 11.11
C GLN A 136 11.23 -34.07 10.56
N ARG A 137 10.34 -34.45 9.63
CA ARG A 137 10.26 -35.81 9.09
C ARG A 137 11.24 -36.07 7.94
N PHE A 138 11.32 -35.16 6.99
CA PHE A 138 12.04 -35.36 5.72
C PHE A 138 13.36 -34.58 5.65
N GLY A 139 13.77 -33.95 6.75
CA GLY A 139 14.91 -33.03 6.81
C GLY A 139 14.53 -31.64 6.31
N ARG A 140 15.51 -30.73 6.21
CA ARG A 140 15.27 -29.30 5.91
C ARG A 140 14.69 -29.10 4.50
N VAL A 141 13.37 -29.15 4.39
CA VAL A 141 12.58 -28.80 3.20
C VAL A 141 12.19 -27.33 3.29
N GLN A 142 12.57 -26.55 2.28
CA GLN A 142 12.17 -25.15 2.17
C GLN A 142 10.83 -25.03 1.47
N LEU A 143 10.02 -24.04 1.84
CA LEU A 143 8.72 -23.76 1.25
C LEU A 143 8.84 -23.53 -0.26
N ALA A 144 9.84 -22.76 -0.70
CA ALA A 144 10.12 -22.53 -2.12
C ALA A 144 10.23 -23.82 -2.95
N ARG A 145 10.84 -24.87 -2.36
CA ARG A 145 10.94 -26.19 -2.99
C ARG A 145 9.56 -26.88 -3.05
N VAL A 146 8.79 -26.82 -1.97
CA VAL A 146 7.42 -27.38 -1.94
C VAL A 146 6.53 -26.73 -3.00
N MET A 147 6.68 -25.42 -3.23
CA MET A 147 5.91 -24.68 -4.22
C MET A 147 6.28 -25.02 -5.67
N THR A 148 7.53 -25.42 -5.92
CA THR A 148 8.04 -25.71 -7.29
C THR A 148 7.99 -27.19 -7.66
N ASP A 149 7.98 -28.12 -6.70
CA ASP A 149 7.96 -29.57 -6.92
C ASP A 149 6.54 -30.10 -7.25
N VAL A 150 5.90 -29.49 -8.27
CA VAL A 150 4.54 -29.81 -8.73
C VAL A 150 4.51 -31.07 -9.60
N THR A 151 5.66 -31.49 -10.13
CA THR A 151 5.79 -32.49 -11.20
C THR A 151 6.05 -33.92 -10.72
N ARG A 152 6.17 -34.18 -9.42
CA ARG A 152 6.27 -35.55 -8.89
C ARG A 152 4.94 -36.30 -8.81
N LYS A 153 3.98 -36.03 -9.71
CA LYS A 153 2.92 -37.03 -9.95
C LYS A 153 3.61 -38.29 -10.43
N PHE A 154 3.53 -39.36 -9.64
CA PHE A 154 4.10 -40.68 -9.96
C PHE A 154 3.67 -41.08 -11.39
N PRO A 155 4.54 -40.96 -12.42
CA PRO A 155 4.13 -41.22 -13.80
C PRO A 155 3.82 -42.70 -14.02
N HIS A 156 4.46 -43.54 -13.20
CA HIS A 156 4.30 -44.98 -13.13
C HIS A 156 4.25 -45.41 -11.66
N ALA A 157 3.50 -46.48 -11.37
CA ALA A 157 3.59 -47.14 -10.08
C ALA A 157 5.06 -47.54 -9.84
N PRO A 158 5.70 -47.07 -8.76
CA PRO A 158 7.10 -47.41 -8.51
C PRO A 158 7.24 -48.93 -8.35
N SER A 159 8.38 -49.48 -8.76
CA SER A 159 8.67 -50.92 -8.64
C SER A 159 8.71 -51.40 -7.18
N HIS A 160 8.80 -50.48 -6.22
CA HIS A 160 8.74 -50.72 -4.78
C HIS A 160 7.84 -49.67 -4.10
N PHE A 161 7.16 -50.07 -3.03
CA PHE A 161 6.39 -49.14 -2.20
C PHE A 161 7.34 -48.16 -1.48
N ASP A 162 7.16 -46.88 -1.74
CA ASP A 162 7.89 -45.77 -1.10
C ASP A 162 6.89 -44.87 -0.38
N GLY A 163 6.53 -45.26 0.83
CA GLY A 163 5.54 -44.57 1.66
C GLY A 163 5.97 -43.16 2.06
N ASP A 164 7.27 -42.94 2.27
CA ASP A 164 7.80 -41.63 2.65
C ASP A 164 7.69 -40.63 1.49
N ARG A 165 7.98 -41.06 0.26
CA ARG A 165 7.79 -40.20 -0.93
C ARG A 165 6.32 -39.91 -1.22
N LEU A 166 5.42 -40.87 -1.00
CA LEU A 166 3.96 -40.65 -1.12
C LEU A 166 3.48 -39.63 -0.10
N LEU A 167 3.95 -39.73 1.14
CA LEU A 167 3.62 -38.80 2.20
C LEU A 167 4.23 -37.41 1.97
N GLU A 168 5.48 -37.31 1.52
CA GLU A 168 6.12 -36.04 1.14
C GLU A 168 5.32 -35.32 0.05
N TYR A 169 4.88 -36.06 -0.98
CA TYR A 169 4.01 -35.53 -2.03
C TYR A 169 2.65 -35.05 -1.49
N PHE A 170 2.01 -35.85 -0.63
CA PHE A 170 0.71 -35.52 -0.03
C PHE A 170 0.80 -34.25 0.82
N VAL A 171 1.78 -34.16 1.72
CA VAL A 171 1.96 -32.98 2.59
C VAL A 171 2.36 -31.75 1.77
N GLY A 172 3.18 -31.93 0.73
CA GLY A 172 3.50 -30.85 -0.20
C GLY A 172 2.26 -30.31 -0.93
N GLN A 173 1.31 -31.18 -1.28
CA GLN A 173 0.02 -30.78 -1.86
C GLN A 173 -0.84 -30.02 -0.85
N ASP A 174 -0.94 -30.51 0.39
CA ASP A 174 -1.69 -29.86 1.47
C ASP A 174 -1.16 -28.43 1.78
N ILE A 175 0.17 -28.25 1.78
CA ILE A 175 0.80 -26.93 1.93
C ILE A 175 0.40 -25.98 0.80
N ARG A 176 0.43 -26.45 -0.45
CA ARG A 176 0.02 -25.65 -1.62
C ARG A 176 -1.46 -25.30 -1.58
N ASP A 177 -2.31 -26.25 -1.26
CA ASP A 177 -3.76 -26.04 -1.15
C ASP A 177 -4.09 -25.07 0.00
N THR A 178 -3.35 -25.12 1.10
CA THR A 178 -3.47 -24.17 2.22
C THR A 178 -3.10 -22.74 1.80
N ILE A 179 -2.01 -22.56 1.04
CA ILE A 179 -1.64 -21.25 0.51
C ILE A 179 -2.68 -20.75 -0.50
N ALA A 180 -3.17 -21.62 -1.39
CA ALA A 180 -4.24 -21.27 -2.32
C ALA A 180 -5.49 -20.78 -1.56
N CYS A 181 -5.87 -21.45 -0.47
CA CYS A 181 -6.98 -21.01 0.38
C CYS A 181 -6.74 -19.61 0.99
N LEU A 182 -5.51 -19.28 1.39
CA LEU A 182 -5.17 -17.94 1.89
C LEU A 182 -5.34 -16.87 0.80
N ILE A 183 -4.87 -17.15 -0.43
CA ILE A 183 -4.99 -16.26 -1.58
C ILE A 183 -6.46 -16.07 -1.95
N ASP A 184 -7.23 -17.15 -2.05
CA ASP A 184 -8.66 -17.11 -2.35
C ASP A 184 -9.44 -16.31 -1.29
N ASN A 185 -9.06 -16.40 -0.02
CA ASN A 185 -9.69 -15.59 1.03
C ASN A 185 -9.35 -14.10 0.89
N ASP A 186 -8.13 -13.75 0.47
CA ASP A 186 -7.75 -12.37 0.18
C ASP A 186 -8.62 -11.82 -0.98
N ASP A 187 -8.79 -12.60 -2.05
CA ASP A 187 -9.58 -12.20 -3.22
C ASP A 187 -11.08 -12.05 -2.88
N ARG A 188 -11.67 -13.00 -2.15
CA ARG A 188 -13.07 -12.91 -1.69
C ARG A 188 -13.32 -11.72 -0.78
N MET A 189 -12.35 -11.37 0.08
CA MET A 189 -12.47 -10.19 0.94
C MET A 189 -12.47 -8.90 0.10
N ILE A 190 -11.66 -8.81 -0.95
CA ILE A 190 -11.66 -7.69 -1.89
C ILE A 190 -13.01 -7.55 -2.59
N GLU A 191 -13.57 -8.66 -3.07
CA GLU A 191 -14.88 -8.70 -3.71
C GLU A 191 -15.98 -8.25 -2.75
N LEU A 192 -16.01 -8.77 -1.53
CA LEU A 192 -16.98 -8.38 -0.51
C LEU A 192 -16.91 -6.88 -0.18
N LEU A 193 -15.70 -6.33 -0.01
CA LEU A 193 -15.52 -4.89 0.23
C LEU A 193 -16.04 -4.06 -0.94
N HIS A 194 -15.84 -4.52 -2.17
CA HIS A 194 -16.35 -3.88 -3.37
C HIS A 194 -17.88 -3.87 -3.41
N GLU A 195 -18.51 -5.01 -3.18
CA GLU A 195 -19.96 -5.16 -3.18
C GLU A 195 -20.58 -4.29 -2.09
N LEU A 196 -19.99 -4.27 -0.88
CA LEU A 196 -20.45 -3.41 0.21
C LEU A 196 -20.40 -1.92 -0.14
N ASP A 197 -19.33 -1.47 -0.80
CA ASP A 197 -19.24 -0.09 -1.31
C ASP A 197 -20.35 0.21 -2.33
N GLU A 198 -20.52 -0.65 -3.33
CA GLU A 198 -21.49 -0.44 -4.40
C GLU A 198 -22.94 -0.47 -3.90
N HIS A 199 -23.29 -1.43 -3.05
CA HIS A 199 -24.60 -1.53 -2.43
C HIS A 199 -24.89 -0.31 -1.54
N PHE A 200 -23.92 0.14 -0.74
CA PHE A 200 -24.10 1.32 0.11
C PHE A 200 -24.36 2.57 -0.73
N VAL A 201 -23.52 2.82 -1.74
CA VAL A 201 -23.64 3.99 -2.61
C VAL A 201 -24.97 3.99 -3.37
N SER A 202 -25.37 2.83 -3.90
CA SER A 202 -26.62 2.69 -4.65
C SER A 202 -27.85 2.83 -3.76
N GLY A 203 -27.79 2.31 -2.53
CA GLY A 203 -28.91 2.38 -1.57
C GLY A 203 -29.08 3.74 -0.90
N THR A 204 -27.99 4.49 -0.70
CA THR A 204 -28.03 5.80 -0.03
C THR A 204 -28.10 6.98 -0.98
N GLY A 205 -27.66 6.80 -2.24
CA GLY A 205 -27.49 7.92 -3.16
C GLY A 205 -26.44 8.93 -2.70
N LEU A 206 -25.48 8.54 -1.83
CA LEU A 206 -24.48 9.43 -1.22
C LEU A 206 -23.85 10.42 -2.23
N HIS A 207 -23.45 9.92 -3.39
CA HIS A 207 -22.75 10.73 -4.40
C HIS A 207 -23.64 11.74 -5.14
N PHE A 208 -24.95 11.74 -4.90
CA PHE A 208 -25.90 12.70 -5.45
C PHE A 208 -26.25 13.82 -4.45
N HIS A 209 -25.83 13.71 -3.17
CA HIS A 209 -26.04 14.76 -2.19
C HIS A 209 -25.21 16.01 -2.53
N SER A 210 -25.85 17.18 -2.43
CA SER A 210 -25.25 18.48 -2.78
C SER A 210 -24.01 18.78 -1.94
N THR A 211 -24.05 18.53 -0.63
CA THR A 211 -22.92 18.70 0.28
C THR A 211 -21.73 17.81 -0.12
N TRP A 212 -21.99 16.55 -0.50
CA TRP A 212 -20.93 15.65 -0.97
C TRP A 212 -20.32 16.16 -2.27
N LEU A 213 -21.15 16.54 -3.26
CA LEU A 213 -20.72 17.03 -4.56
C LEU A 213 -19.90 18.32 -4.46
N GLU A 214 -20.27 19.22 -3.57
CA GLU A 214 -19.56 20.46 -3.27
C GLU A 214 -18.14 20.18 -2.76
N LEU A 215 -18.04 19.42 -1.66
CA LEU A 215 -16.77 19.07 -1.03
C LEU A 215 -15.89 18.22 -1.98
N HIS A 216 -16.48 17.24 -2.64
CA HIS A 216 -15.80 16.42 -3.65
C HIS A 216 -15.17 17.29 -4.75
N ARG A 217 -15.93 18.25 -5.30
CA ARG A 217 -15.43 19.11 -6.38
C ARG A 217 -14.24 19.96 -5.95
N ASP A 218 -14.29 20.50 -4.73
CA ASP A 218 -13.18 21.26 -4.18
C ASP A 218 -11.92 20.38 -4.00
N LEU A 219 -12.07 19.21 -3.39
CA LEU A 219 -10.97 18.25 -3.19
C LEU A 219 -10.35 17.81 -4.54
N VAL A 220 -11.18 17.48 -5.53
CA VAL A 220 -10.72 17.13 -6.88
C VAL A 220 -10.01 18.31 -7.55
N GLY A 221 -10.52 19.53 -7.40
CA GLY A 221 -9.89 20.74 -7.93
C GLY A 221 -8.47 20.96 -7.37
N ARG A 222 -8.28 20.74 -6.08
CA ARG A 222 -6.95 20.82 -5.43
C ARG A 222 -6.00 19.74 -5.94
N ILE A 223 -6.48 18.51 -6.11
CA ILE A 223 -5.68 17.40 -6.67
C ILE A 223 -5.24 17.70 -8.10
N LEU A 224 -6.16 18.12 -8.97
CA LEU A 224 -5.88 18.31 -10.38
C LEU A 224 -5.07 19.57 -10.70
N SER A 225 -5.00 20.53 -9.77
CA SER A 225 -4.15 21.73 -9.88
C SER A 225 -2.74 21.53 -9.34
N ALA A 226 -2.46 20.41 -8.66
CA ALA A 226 -1.18 20.16 -8.05
C ALA A 226 -0.13 19.69 -9.06
N ASN A 227 1.06 20.28 -8.98
CA ASN A 227 2.26 19.78 -9.64
C ASN A 227 2.88 18.60 -8.86
N SER A 228 2.86 18.70 -7.53
CA SER A 228 3.42 17.70 -6.63
C SER A 228 2.43 17.36 -5.53
N ILE A 229 2.26 16.07 -5.23
CA ILE A 229 1.31 15.58 -4.24
C ILE A 229 2.09 14.75 -3.22
N PHE A 230 2.09 15.18 -1.97
CA PHE A 230 2.61 14.39 -0.86
C PHE A 230 1.48 13.60 -0.22
N ILE A 231 1.70 12.31 0.01
CA ILE A 231 0.78 11.45 0.78
C ILE A 231 1.57 10.89 1.95
N PHE A 232 1.35 11.46 3.13
CA PHE A 232 2.05 11.08 4.34
C PHE A 232 1.38 9.88 5.02
N GLY A 233 2.18 9.22 5.85
CA GLY A 233 1.68 8.19 6.76
C GLY A 233 0.88 8.78 7.93
N GLY A 234 0.54 7.91 8.88
CA GLY A 234 -0.30 8.24 10.05
C GLY A 234 -1.30 7.12 10.29
N HIS A 235 -2.52 7.49 10.70
CA HIS A 235 -3.62 6.55 10.86
C HIS A 235 -4.14 6.07 9.49
N LEU A 236 -3.58 4.95 9.00
CA LEU A 236 -3.89 4.35 7.69
C LEU A 236 -5.40 4.21 7.43
N GLY A 237 -6.16 3.71 8.40
CA GLY A 237 -7.61 3.54 8.26
C GLY A 237 -8.37 4.86 8.10
N MET A 238 -7.87 5.98 8.65
CA MET A 238 -8.52 7.28 8.52
C MET A 238 -8.15 7.92 7.19
N LEU A 239 -6.87 7.87 6.81
CA LEU A 239 -6.40 8.29 5.50
C LEU A 239 -7.20 7.60 4.38
N LEU A 240 -7.31 6.27 4.43
CA LEU A 240 -8.06 5.51 3.44
C LEU A 240 -9.55 5.89 3.45
N ARG A 241 -10.17 5.94 4.64
CA ARG A 241 -11.58 6.31 4.81
C ARG A 241 -11.90 7.66 4.17
N CYS A 242 -11.15 8.71 4.47
CA CYS A 242 -11.41 10.04 3.94
C CYS A 242 -11.28 10.08 2.42
N LEU A 243 -10.25 9.43 1.86
CA LEU A 243 -10.03 9.44 0.42
C LEU A 243 -11.05 8.56 -0.35
N ASN A 244 -11.49 7.44 0.24
CA ASN A 244 -12.53 6.57 -0.31
C ASN A 244 -13.92 7.21 -0.24
N PHE A 245 -14.25 7.85 0.89
CA PHE A 245 -15.52 8.55 1.07
C PHE A 245 -15.78 9.57 -0.03
N PHE A 246 -14.73 10.31 -0.43
CA PHE A 246 -14.79 11.26 -1.55
C PHE A 246 -14.31 10.68 -2.89
N ARG A 247 -14.19 9.35 -3.05
CA ARG A 247 -13.80 8.68 -4.32
C ARG A 247 -12.62 9.33 -5.06
N LEU A 248 -11.60 9.75 -4.32
CA LEU A 248 -10.51 10.58 -4.88
C LEU A 248 -9.51 9.81 -5.74
N ARG A 249 -9.64 8.48 -5.82
CA ARG A 249 -8.79 7.60 -6.64
C ARG A 249 -8.66 8.10 -8.09
N ASP A 250 -9.78 8.41 -8.74
CA ASP A 250 -9.77 8.75 -10.17
C ASP A 250 -9.12 10.12 -10.42
N ALA A 251 -9.30 11.08 -9.49
CA ALA A 251 -8.61 12.36 -9.53
C ALA A 251 -7.09 12.21 -9.34
N LEU A 252 -6.65 11.35 -8.41
CA LEU A 252 -5.22 11.07 -8.20
C LEU A 252 -4.60 10.36 -9.40
N LEU A 253 -5.30 9.39 -9.98
CA LEU A 253 -4.85 8.71 -11.21
C LEU A 253 -4.74 9.71 -12.38
N GLU A 254 -5.72 10.60 -12.52
CA GLU A 254 -5.70 11.62 -13.56
C GLU A 254 -4.56 12.63 -13.33
N ALA A 255 -4.30 13.08 -12.10
CA ALA A 255 -3.17 13.93 -11.78
C ALA A 255 -1.83 13.27 -12.16
N LEU A 256 -1.66 11.98 -11.81
CA LEU A 256 -0.47 11.20 -12.21
C LEU A 256 -0.36 11.10 -13.74
N ARG A 257 -1.47 10.85 -14.45
CA ARG A 257 -1.50 10.79 -15.92
C ARG A 257 -1.05 12.10 -16.54
N ARG A 258 -1.50 13.23 -15.99
CA ARG A 258 -1.17 14.60 -16.44
C ARG A 258 0.26 15.03 -16.14
N GLY A 259 0.99 14.31 -15.29
CA GLY A 259 2.40 14.59 -15.01
C GLY A 259 2.70 15.07 -13.59
N ALA A 260 1.72 15.03 -12.68
CA ALA A 260 1.98 15.31 -11.27
C ALA A 260 2.96 14.28 -10.67
N SER A 261 3.84 14.74 -9.78
CA SER A 261 4.76 13.88 -9.04
C SER A 261 4.18 13.54 -7.67
N PHE A 262 4.20 12.26 -7.31
CA PHE A 262 3.74 11.79 -6.01
C PHE A 262 4.93 11.48 -5.11
N TYR A 263 4.83 11.87 -3.84
CA TYR A 263 5.84 11.64 -2.82
C TYR A 263 5.14 10.97 -1.65
N THR A 264 5.43 9.69 -1.43
CA THR A 264 4.67 8.87 -0.48
C THR A 264 5.55 8.24 0.58
N VAL A 265 5.01 8.16 1.80
CA VAL A 265 5.72 7.67 2.98
C VAL A 265 4.87 6.62 3.67
N SER A 266 5.46 5.46 3.98
CA SER A 266 4.87 4.42 4.83
C SER A 266 3.43 4.06 4.40
N ALA A 267 2.41 4.34 5.22
CA ALA A 267 0.99 4.09 4.88
C ALA A 267 0.53 4.77 3.56
N GLY A 268 1.06 5.95 3.23
CA GLY A 268 0.78 6.61 1.95
C GLY A 268 1.32 5.84 0.75
N SER A 269 2.42 5.10 0.91
CA SER A 269 2.98 4.22 -0.13
C SER A 269 2.09 2.98 -0.35
N LEU A 270 1.59 2.39 0.74
CA LEU A 270 0.67 1.24 0.68
C LEU A 270 -0.65 1.61 -0.02
N LEU A 271 -1.18 2.80 0.25
CA LEU A 271 -2.41 3.31 -0.36
C LEU A 271 -2.36 3.30 -1.89
N LEU A 272 -1.20 3.57 -2.49
CA LEU A 272 -1.08 3.62 -3.96
C LEU A 272 -0.99 2.25 -4.62
N CYS A 273 -0.70 1.20 -3.84
CA CYS A 273 -0.73 -0.18 -4.32
C CYS A 273 -2.17 -0.65 -4.56
N GLU A 274 -2.34 -1.83 -5.13
CA GLU A 274 -3.68 -2.41 -5.32
C GLU A 274 -4.25 -3.00 -4.03
N ARG A 275 -3.38 -3.56 -3.18
CA ARG A 275 -3.76 -4.17 -1.90
C ARG A 275 -2.98 -3.53 -0.76
N ILE A 276 -3.68 -3.24 0.33
CA ILE A 276 -3.10 -2.73 1.56
C ILE A 276 -2.93 -3.92 2.50
N ILE A 277 -1.68 -4.33 2.70
CA ILE A 277 -1.33 -5.45 3.58
C ILE A 277 -0.78 -4.86 4.88
N ILE A 278 -1.35 -5.26 6.02
CA ILE A 278 -0.81 -4.99 7.35
C ILE A 278 -0.13 -6.25 7.89
N TYR A 279 0.97 -6.07 8.60
CA TYR A 279 1.83 -7.16 9.04
C TYR A 279 2.71 -6.70 10.20
N ASN A 280 3.07 -7.64 11.05
CA ASN A 280 4.10 -7.48 12.08
C ASN A 280 4.53 -8.85 12.62
N ASP A 281 5.66 -9.38 12.16
CA ASP A 281 6.18 -10.67 12.66
C ASP A 281 6.68 -10.57 14.10
N PHE A 282 7.12 -9.38 14.52
CA PHE A 282 7.70 -9.16 15.84
C PHE A 282 6.66 -8.59 16.79
N ALA A 283 6.10 -9.44 17.67
CA ALA A 283 5.35 -8.92 18.81
C ALA A 283 6.27 -8.05 19.66
N THR A 284 5.82 -6.84 19.98
CA THR A 284 6.40 -5.99 21.02
C THR A 284 5.33 -5.71 22.07
N GLU A 285 5.73 -5.15 23.21
CA GLU A 285 4.79 -4.71 24.26
C GLU A 285 3.73 -3.74 23.72
N PHE A 286 4.08 -2.94 22.70
CA PHE A 286 3.22 -1.91 22.13
C PHE A 286 2.50 -2.32 20.84
N ALA A 287 2.88 -3.46 20.24
CA ALA A 287 2.28 -3.94 18.99
C ALA A 287 2.21 -5.47 18.97
N PRO A 288 1.01 -6.07 18.88
CA PRO A 288 0.88 -7.52 18.80
C PRO A 288 1.50 -8.05 17.50
N ARG A 289 1.90 -9.33 17.52
CA ARG A 289 2.23 -10.06 16.29
C ARG A 289 0.99 -10.06 15.38
N ARG A 290 1.19 -9.74 14.11
CA ARG A 290 0.16 -9.74 13.07
C ARG A 290 0.67 -10.54 11.89
N GLU A 291 -0.12 -11.54 11.53
CA GLU A 291 0.03 -12.23 10.26
C GLU A 291 -0.06 -11.23 9.10
N PHE A 292 0.44 -11.60 7.91
CA PHE A 292 0.17 -10.81 6.71
C PHE A 292 -1.33 -10.81 6.43
N GLN A 293 -1.95 -9.65 6.52
CA GLN A 293 -3.40 -9.51 6.47
C GLN A 293 -3.78 -8.45 5.46
N LEU A 294 -4.71 -8.79 4.58
CA LEU A 294 -5.39 -7.80 3.76
C LEU A 294 -6.21 -6.90 4.68
N PHE A 295 -5.84 -5.62 4.71
CA PHE A 295 -6.60 -4.61 5.43
C PHE A 295 -7.73 -4.08 4.55
N ASP A 296 -7.41 -3.68 3.32
CA ASP A 296 -8.35 -3.12 2.36
C ASP A 296 -7.74 -3.09 0.95
N ARG A 297 -8.53 -2.62 -0.01
CA ARG A 297 -8.11 -2.27 -1.37
C ARG A 297 -7.40 -0.92 -1.34
N GLY A 298 -6.23 -0.87 -1.95
CA GLY A 298 -5.58 0.40 -2.26
C GLY A 298 -6.14 1.01 -3.54
N PHE A 299 -5.56 2.12 -3.98
CA PHE A 299 -6.04 2.86 -5.14
C PHE A 299 -5.57 2.26 -6.46
N GLY A 300 -4.62 1.33 -6.43
CA GLY A 300 -4.16 0.60 -7.62
C GLY A 300 -3.55 1.52 -8.67
N LEU A 301 -2.92 2.62 -8.25
CA LEU A 301 -2.07 3.47 -9.10
C LEU A 301 -0.80 2.71 -9.49
N VAL A 302 -0.34 1.80 -8.62
CA VAL A 302 0.72 0.83 -8.89
C VAL A 302 0.18 -0.57 -8.69
N ARG A 303 0.12 -1.34 -9.78
CA ARG A 303 -0.42 -2.70 -9.78
C ARG A 303 0.65 -3.79 -9.79
N HIS A 304 1.86 -3.44 -10.20
CA HIS A 304 2.96 -4.40 -10.38
C HIS A 304 3.75 -4.67 -9.09
N LEU A 305 3.61 -3.83 -8.06
CA LEU A 305 4.34 -3.95 -6.80
C LEU A 305 3.39 -4.19 -5.63
N GLN A 306 3.87 -4.97 -4.66
CA GLN A 306 3.36 -4.98 -3.29
C GLN A 306 4.47 -4.40 -2.39
N LEU A 307 4.23 -3.21 -1.83
CA LEU A 307 5.19 -2.55 -0.97
C LEU A 307 5.07 -3.04 0.47
N PHE A 308 6.22 -3.16 1.15
CA PHE A 308 6.36 -3.48 2.57
C PHE A 308 7.27 -2.44 3.25
N PRO A 309 6.72 -1.29 3.69
CA PRO A 309 7.43 -0.32 4.51
C PRO A 309 7.93 -0.90 5.85
N HIS A 310 9.04 -0.38 6.37
CA HIS A 310 9.71 -0.86 7.58
C HIS A 310 10.00 -2.38 7.54
N CYS A 311 10.47 -2.89 6.39
CA CYS A 311 10.51 -4.34 6.19
C CYS A 311 11.39 -5.07 7.21
N MET A 312 12.56 -4.54 7.57
CA MET A 312 13.46 -5.20 8.54
C MET A 312 12.93 -5.13 9.97
N ASP A 313 12.11 -4.13 10.30
CA ASP A 313 11.56 -3.95 11.66
C ASP A 313 10.26 -4.72 11.89
N ARG A 314 9.59 -5.17 10.82
CA ARG A 314 8.25 -5.77 10.87
C ARG A 314 8.13 -7.13 10.22
N ILE A 315 9.13 -7.56 9.45
CA ILE A 315 9.15 -8.85 8.76
C ILE A 315 10.40 -9.61 9.19
N GLN A 316 10.25 -10.89 9.49
CA GLN A 316 11.39 -11.78 9.71
C GLN A 316 12.09 -12.08 8.37
N THR A 317 12.87 -11.12 7.88
CA THR A 317 13.48 -11.18 6.54
C THR A 317 14.72 -12.07 6.43
N ASP A 318 15.15 -12.69 7.52
CA ASP A 318 16.25 -13.66 7.53
C ASP A 318 15.75 -15.11 7.47
N ASP A 319 14.42 -15.31 7.48
CA ASP A 319 13.78 -16.60 7.24
C ASP A 319 13.35 -16.73 5.77
N PRO A 320 14.03 -17.57 4.96
CA PRO A 320 13.68 -17.78 3.56
C PRO A 320 12.28 -18.35 3.37
N ASP A 321 11.77 -19.15 4.31
CA ASP A 321 10.43 -19.73 4.19
C ASP A 321 9.35 -18.65 4.38
N ASN A 322 9.57 -17.71 5.29
CA ASN A 322 8.71 -16.55 5.47
C ASN A 322 8.71 -15.62 4.24
N LEU A 323 9.87 -15.38 3.64
CA LEU A 323 9.98 -14.59 2.40
C LEU A 323 9.33 -15.29 1.21
N ALA A 324 9.52 -16.61 1.06
CA ALA A 324 8.88 -17.41 0.02
C ALA A 324 7.35 -17.39 0.18
N TYR A 325 6.86 -17.56 1.42
CA TYR A 325 5.43 -17.49 1.74
C TYR A 325 4.83 -16.14 1.32
N LEU A 326 5.46 -15.04 1.72
CA LEU A 326 5.05 -13.69 1.34
C LEU A 326 5.01 -13.52 -0.18
N ALA A 327 6.09 -13.89 -0.87
CA ALA A 327 6.19 -13.73 -2.32
C ALA A 327 5.19 -14.61 -3.09
N VAL A 328 4.91 -15.83 -2.61
CA VAL A 328 3.93 -16.74 -3.23
C VAL A 328 2.51 -16.25 -2.97
N ARG A 329 2.18 -15.84 -1.75
CA ARG A 329 0.83 -15.33 -1.43
C ARG A 329 0.48 -14.08 -2.23
N PHE A 330 1.47 -13.23 -2.50
CA PHE A 330 1.29 -12.00 -3.27
C PHE A 330 1.86 -12.07 -4.70
N GLN A 331 2.00 -13.26 -5.25
CA GLN A 331 2.72 -13.58 -6.51
C GLN A 331 2.30 -12.79 -7.76
N ASN A 332 1.11 -12.21 -7.79
CA ASN A 332 0.68 -11.35 -8.90
C ASN A 332 1.46 -10.02 -8.95
N ARG A 333 2.32 -9.74 -7.95
CA ARG A 333 3.08 -8.50 -7.80
C ARG A 333 4.50 -8.79 -7.29
N THR A 334 5.46 -7.97 -7.69
CA THR A 334 6.81 -8.00 -7.10
C THR A 334 6.73 -7.47 -5.68
N CYS A 335 7.15 -8.29 -4.71
CA CYS A 335 7.13 -7.94 -3.31
C CYS A 335 8.39 -7.13 -2.96
N VAL A 336 8.20 -5.89 -2.49
CA VAL A 336 9.29 -4.93 -2.30
C VAL A 336 9.31 -4.38 -0.88
N GLY A 337 10.37 -4.67 -0.15
CA GLY A 337 10.69 -4.10 1.15
C GLY A 337 11.38 -2.74 1.06
N LEU A 338 10.93 -1.80 1.89
CA LEU A 338 11.52 -0.47 2.05
C LEU A 338 11.77 -0.20 3.53
N ASN A 339 12.99 0.18 3.92
CA ASN A 339 13.31 0.60 5.28
C ASN A 339 13.30 2.14 5.42
N GLU A 340 13.76 2.62 6.57
CA GLU A 340 14.20 4.01 6.71
C GLU A 340 15.28 4.32 5.67
N ASP A 341 15.17 5.50 5.05
CA ASP A 341 16.05 5.97 3.98
C ASP A 341 16.07 5.13 2.68
N SER A 342 15.24 4.09 2.55
CA SER A 342 14.96 3.43 1.27
C SER A 342 14.03 4.30 0.43
N PHE A 343 14.42 4.59 -0.82
CA PHE A 343 13.60 5.33 -1.77
C PHE A 343 13.48 4.57 -3.09
N LEU A 344 12.25 4.34 -3.53
CA LEU A 344 11.95 3.70 -4.81
C LEU A 344 11.24 4.70 -5.73
N LEU A 345 11.87 4.99 -6.87
CA LEU A 345 11.30 5.85 -7.89
C LEU A 345 10.61 5.01 -8.96
N MET A 346 9.31 5.25 -9.17
CA MET A 346 8.55 4.78 -10.32
C MET A 346 8.44 5.86 -11.38
N GLU A 347 8.81 5.52 -12.60
CA GLU A 347 8.60 6.33 -13.81
C GLU A 347 7.93 5.47 -14.87
N ALA A 348 7.04 6.06 -15.69
CA ALA A 348 6.23 5.33 -16.67
C ALA A 348 6.32 5.90 -18.09
N ASP A 349 7.41 6.63 -18.38
CA ASP A 349 7.69 7.27 -19.67
C ASP A 349 9.22 7.25 -19.90
N PRO A 350 9.73 6.57 -20.96
CA PRO A 350 9.01 5.87 -22.03
C PRO A 350 8.46 4.48 -21.66
N GLU A 351 9.01 3.85 -20.60
CA GLU A 351 8.60 2.53 -20.12
C GLU A 351 8.44 2.57 -18.60
N LEU A 352 7.65 1.64 -18.05
CA LEU A 352 7.53 1.48 -16.61
C LEU A 352 8.86 0.99 -16.02
N ARG A 353 9.43 1.78 -15.11
CA ARG A 353 10.70 1.49 -14.44
C ARG A 353 10.62 1.80 -12.96
N PHE A 354 11.24 0.94 -12.16
CA PHE A 354 11.34 1.06 -10.72
C PHE A 354 12.81 1.12 -10.33
N THR A 355 13.29 2.28 -9.90
CA THR A 355 14.73 2.50 -9.62
C THR A 355 14.94 2.84 -8.16
N SER A 356 15.85 2.12 -7.50
CA SER A 356 16.31 2.46 -6.16
C SER A 356 17.09 3.78 -6.22
N VAL A 357 16.67 4.79 -5.45
CA VAL A 357 17.29 6.13 -5.44
C VAL A 357 17.74 6.56 -4.04
N GLY A 358 17.58 5.69 -3.04
CA GLY A 358 18.05 5.93 -1.67
C GLY A 358 19.57 6.05 -1.61
N SER A 359 20.07 6.96 -0.77
CA SER A 359 21.51 7.19 -0.63
C SER A 359 22.13 6.47 0.56
N ARG A 360 21.32 6.08 1.55
CA ARG A 360 21.77 5.43 2.79
C ARG A 360 21.31 3.97 2.89
N ASP A 361 20.13 3.64 2.37
CA ASP A 361 19.70 2.25 2.21
C ASP A 361 19.19 1.95 0.80
N GLY A 362 19.21 0.67 0.45
CA GLY A 362 18.69 0.14 -0.80
C GLY A 362 17.22 -0.23 -0.71
N VAL A 363 16.72 -0.81 -1.80
CA VAL A 363 15.38 -1.41 -1.88
C VAL A 363 15.54 -2.92 -1.92
N TYR A 364 14.64 -3.67 -1.27
CA TYR A 364 14.73 -5.12 -1.17
C TYR A 364 13.60 -5.77 -1.95
N VAL A 365 13.91 -6.76 -2.78
CA VAL A 365 12.91 -7.60 -3.45
C VAL A 365 12.89 -8.97 -2.77
N PHE A 366 11.69 -9.44 -2.46
CA PHE A 366 11.45 -10.78 -1.93
C PHE A 366 10.86 -11.62 -3.06
N ASP A 367 11.52 -12.73 -3.39
CA ASP A 367 11.09 -13.60 -4.49
C ASP A 367 10.53 -14.94 -3.98
N PRO A 368 9.82 -15.71 -4.84
CA PRO A 368 9.26 -17.01 -4.46
C PRO A 368 10.30 -18.07 -4.08
N SER A 369 11.59 -17.85 -4.34
CA SER A 369 12.66 -18.74 -3.89
C SER A 369 13.03 -18.52 -2.41
N GLY A 370 12.48 -17.47 -1.78
CA GLY A 370 12.83 -17.04 -0.43
C GLY A 370 14.07 -16.13 -0.40
N ALA A 371 14.52 -15.64 -1.57
CA ALA A 371 15.69 -14.77 -1.64
C ALA A 371 15.32 -13.32 -1.28
N LYS A 372 16.25 -12.67 -0.60
CA LYS A 372 16.25 -11.23 -0.29
C LYS A 372 17.27 -10.53 -1.19
N ILE A 373 16.80 -9.89 -2.26
CA ILE A 373 17.67 -9.25 -3.25
C ILE A 373 17.71 -7.75 -2.97
N ARG A 374 18.89 -7.21 -2.67
CA ARG A 374 19.10 -5.78 -2.43
C ARG A 374 19.42 -5.05 -3.75
N TYR A 375 18.77 -3.92 -3.96
CA TYR A 375 18.98 -2.98 -5.05
C TYR A 375 19.48 -1.64 -4.49
N ASP A 376 20.74 -1.32 -4.74
CA ASP A 376 21.37 -0.06 -4.35
C ASP A 376 21.05 1.08 -5.33
N ARG A 377 21.47 2.29 -4.97
CA ARG A 377 21.20 3.52 -5.73
C ARG A 377 21.54 3.37 -7.22
N GLY A 378 20.58 3.70 -8.07
CA GLY A 378 20.69 3.66 -9.52
C GLY A 378 20.35 2.30 -10.15
N GLN A 379 20.16 1.25 -9.35
CA GLN A 379 19.76 -0.06 -9.85
C GLN A 379 18.24 -0.12 -10.07
N THR A 380 17.84 -0.78 -11.15
CA THR A 380 16.44 -0.95 -11.55
C THR A 380 15.95 -2.34 -11.13
N ILE A 381 14.78 -2.39 -10.48
CA ILE A 381 14.05 -3.61 -10.16
C ILE A 381 13.46 -4.16 -11.46
N ARG A 382 13.65 -5.46 -11.69
CA ARG A 382 13.11 -6.17 -12.86
C ARG A 382 11.70 -6.66 -12.63
#